data_AF-A0A9W7C2Q2-F1
#
_entry.id   AF-A0A9W7C2Q2-F1
#
_cell.length_a   1.000
_cell.length_b   1.000
_cell.length_c   1.000
_cell.angle_alpha   90.00
_cell.angle_beta   90.00
_cell.angle_gamma   90.00
#
_symmetry.space_group_name_H-M   'P 1'
#
loop_
_entity.id
_entity.type
_entity.pdbx_description
1 polymer ?
#
loop_
_entity_poly.entity_id
_entity_poly.type
_entity_poly.pdbx_seq_one_letter_code
_entity_poly.pdbx_strand_id
1 'polypeptide(L)'
;MADLVDTVTLSAQPFCLTFLTNTTFAAGLITGSIELHSTTSPDDDGLTLISRLTPFTSSVRCILSPSPSHLIAGSSTGEIVFINHSSPTSPQTQSFTATSLQKKTQTYPGISSLLIPPSPPSLLLTGDDTGVIRLFPLTPTSLSSTPLLTLSHHTDYISKFLPHNSNVIALSGDGTISYYDLTRPSPFIKRSDEQDDEFLSGCIIKSSKKVITGTQSGVLSIWGYGKWGDIENRLTGHPESVDAMVKVDENTVLTGSSDGLIRVVQVGPDKFLGVLGNHEGWSVEGIERSEDFRTVCSWSHDEKVRVWDGTLLMDDDDEEGEEIDTMKIVKEAEEGREEESMDDEDDWEDMEDSEEESDDGGGKPFAKLKTDEEKFFEDL
;
A
#
# COMPACT_ATOMS: atom_id res chain seq x y z
N MET A 1 -0.86 13.48 18.99
CA MET A 1 -1.16 13.19 17.57
C MET A 1 -0.05 13.79 16.75
N ALA A 2 0.45 13.07 15.74
CA ALA A 2 1.54 13.57 14.91
C ALA A 2 1.04 14.66 13.96
N ASP A 3 1.74 15.79 13.92
CA ASP A 3 1.35 16.93 13.10
C ASP A 3 1.70 16.67 11.63
N LEU A 4 0.82 17.13 10.73
CA LEU A 4 1.12 17.22 9.30
C LEU A 4 2.26 18.22 9.13
N VAL A 5 3.41 17.73 8.68
CA VAL A 5 4.60 18.55 8.44
C VAL A 5 4.46 19.27 7.12
N ASP A 6 4.10 18.54 6.06
CA ASP A 6 4.05 19.08 4.69
C ASP A 6 3.29 18.13 3.74
N THR A 7 2.97 18.59 2.54
CA THR A 7 2.25 17.83 1.50
C THR A 7 2.90 18.03 0.13
N VAL A 8 3.25 16.92 -0.54
CA VAL A 8 3.73 16.92 -1.93
C VAL A 8 2.59 16.63 -2.87
N THR A 9 2.40 17.47 -3.89
CA THR A 9 1.58 17.10 -5.05
C THR A 9 2.47 16.44 -6.10
N LEU A 10 2.14 15.20 -6.46
CA LEU A 10 2.83 14.45 -7.51
C LEU A 10 2.25 14.82 -8.87
N SER A 11 2.94 14.43 -9.96
CA SER A 11 2.41 14.69 -11.31
C SER A 11 1.31 13.74 -11.79
N ALA A 12 1.05 12.69 -11.02
CA ALA A 12 -0.01 11.72 -11.24
C ALA A 12 -0.18 10.85 -9.98
N GLN A 13 -1.27 10.10 -9.93
CA GLN A 13 -1.56 9.12 -8.88
C GLN A 13 -0.36 8.18 -8.54
N PRO A 14 0.08 8.13 -7.27
CA PRO A 14 1.08 7.19 -6.78
C PRO A 14 0.49 5.80 -6.49
N PHE A 15 1.26 4.75 -6.80
CA PHE A 15 0.95 3.37 -6.38
C PHE A 15 1.88 2.85 -5.29
N CYS A 16 3.12 3.34 -5.27
CA CYS A 16 4.12 2.87 -4.32
C CYS A 16 5.11 3.97 -3.98
N LEU A 17 5.69 3.86 -2.79
CA LEU A 17 6.74 4.74 -2.31
C LEU A 17 7.84 3.88 -1.69
N THR A 18 9.07 4.37 -1.70
CA THR A 18 10.16 3.84 -0.86
C THR A 18 11.07 4.97 -0.36
N PHE A 19 11.48 4.92 0.90
CA PHE A 19 12.53 5.80 1.41
C PHE A 19 13.91 5.37 0.90
N LEU A 20 14.70 6.34 0.45
CA LEU A 20 16.11 6.16 0.05
C LEU A 20 17.05 6.53 1.19
N THR A 21 16.67 7.58 1.92
CA THR A 21 17.30 8.09 3.13
C THR A 21 16.18 8.53 4.07
N ASN A 22 16.50 8.97 5.29
CA ASN A 22 15.48 9.52 6.20
C ASN A 22 14.82 10.80 5.69
N THR A 23 15.38 11.42 4.65
CA THR A 23 14.90 12.70 4.11
C THR A 23 14.61 12.68 2.62
N THR A 24 14.64 11.51 1.98
CA THR A 24 14.44 11.40 0.54
C THR A 24 13.67 10.13 0.24
N PHE A 25 12.65 10.24 -0.60
CA PHE A 25 11.84 9.10 -1.04
C PHE A 25 11.67 9.09 -2.56
N ALA A 26 11.33 7.92 -3.08
CA ALA A 26 10.92 7.73 -4.47
C ALA A 26 9.45 7.32 -4.50
N ALA A 27 8.64 8.00 -5.30
CA ALA A 27 7.25 7.66 -5.57
C ALA A 27 7.12 7.09 -6.99
N GLY A 28 6.53 5.90 -7.12
CA GLY A 28 6.19 5.28 -8.40
C GLY A 28 4.75 5.60 -8.79
N LEU A 29 4.58 6.11 -10.02
CA LEU A 29 3.30 6.65 -10.49
C LEU A 29 2.58 5.72 -11.48
N ILE A 30 1.27 5.96 -11.64
CA ILE A 30 0.42 5.29 -12.64
C ILE A 30 0.94 5.44 -14.08
N THR A 31 1.63 6.53 -14.37
CA THR A 31 2.17 6.84 -15.71
C THR A 31 3.43 6.03 -16.06
N GLY A 32 3.97 5.25 -15.12
CA GLY A 32 5.26 4.58 -15.28
C GLY A 32 6.47 5.46 -14.94
N SER A 33 6.21 6.66 -14.44
CA SER A 33 7.22 7.59 -13.93
C SER A 33 7.58 7.25 -12.49
N ILE A 34 8.82 7.58 -12.11
CA ILE A 34 9.31 7.59 -10.73
C ILE A 34 9.78 9.01 -10.42
N GLU A 35 9.25 9.59 -9.35
CA GLU A 35 9.65 10.90 -8.87
C GLU A 35 10.44 10.78 -7.57
N LEU A 36 11.59 11.47 -7.50
CA LEU A 36 12.41 11.57 -6.31
C LEU A 36 12.12 12.90 -5.63
N HIS A 37 11.80 12.86 -4.34
CA HIS A 37 11.44 14.03 -3.54
C HIS A 37 12.27 14.09 -2.27
N SER A 38 12.64 15.31 -1.85
CA SER A 38 13.35 15.57 -0.59
C SER A 38 12.37 16.09 0.45
N THR A 39 12.31 15.46 1.63
CA THR A 39 11.51 15.91 2.79
C THR A 39 12.15 17.04 3.57
N THR A 40 13.34 17.49 3.16
CA THR A 40 14.02 18.66 3.73
C THR A 40 14.44 19.61 2.62
N SER A 41 13.98 20.86 2.68
CA SER A 41 14.53 21.93 1.85
C SER A 41 15.62 22.69 2.61
N PRO A 42 16.73 23.07 1.96
CA PRO A 42 17.69 24.00 2.54
C PRO A 42 17.15 25.44 2.66
N ASP A 43 16.04 25.76 2.00
CA ASP A 43 15.48 27.11 1.89
C ASP A 43 14.13 27.27 2.63
N ASP A 44 13.72 26.30 3.48
CA ASP A 44 12.46 26.34 4.27
C ASP A 44 11.16 26.31 3.44
N ASP A 45 11.26 26.17 2.11
CA ASP A 45 10.14 26.19 1.15
C ASP A 45 9.46 24.81 0.90
N GLY A 46 9.59 23.86 1.83
CA GLY A 46 8.89 22.57 1.75
C GLY A 46 9.53 21.51 0.85
N LEU A 47 8.82 20.39 0.64
CA LEU A 47 9.28 19.24 -0.13
C LEU A 47 9.57 19.58 -1.61
N THR A 48 10.78 19.24 -2.08
CA THR A 48 11.21 19.57 -3.45
C THR A 48 11.30 18.33 -4.34
N LEU A 49 10.75 18.43 -5.54
CA LEU A 49 10.99 17.47 -6.63
C LEU A 49 12.47 17.56 -7.04
N ILE A 50 13.20 16.47 -6.81
CA ILE A 50 14.63 16.39 -7.10
C ILE A 50 14.88 15.93 -8.54
N SER A 51 14.15 14.92 -8.98
CA SER A 51 14.33 14.30 -10.30
C SER A 51 13.12 13.47 -10.69
N ARG A 52 12.88 13.35 -12.00
CA ARG A 52 11.85 12.48 -12.57
C ARG A 52 12.49 11.52 -13.57
N LEU A 53 12.15 10.25 -13.43
CA LEU A 53 12.59 9.17 -14.31
C LEU A 53 11.35 8.51 -14.92
N THR A 54 11.41 8.12 -16.19
CA THR A 54 10.31 7.41 -16.87
C THR A 54 10.79 6.05 -17.39
N PRO A 55 11.03 5.06 -16.49
CA PRO A 55 11.54 3.75 -16.87
C PRO A 55 10.50 2.84 -17.55
N PHE A 56 9.21 3.07 -17.31
CA PHE A 56 8.12 2.25 -17.82
C PHE A 56 7.14 3.08 -18.66
N THR A 57 6.41 2.39 -19.54
CA THR A 57 5.28 2.96 -20.29
C THR A 57 3.94 2.70 -19.62
N SER A 58 3.95 2.00 -18.48
CA SER A 58 2.79 1.58 -17.69
C SER A 58 3.12 1.71 -16.21
N SER A 59 2.10 1.62 -15.35
CA SER A 59 2.19 1.91 -13.92
C SER A 59 3.35 1.23 -13.18
N VAL A 60 4.03 2.00 -12.34
CA VAL A 60 5.02 1.48 -11.38
C VAL A 60 4.27 0.95 -10.16
N ARG A 61 4.21 -0.36 -10.00
CA ARG A 61 3.38 -1.01 -8.96
C ARG A 61 4.11 -1.18 -7.63
N CYS A 62 5.42 -1.38 -7.70
CA CYS A 62 6.24 -1.61 -6.52
C CYS A 62 7.64 -1.05 -6.75
N ILE A 63 8.24 -0.54 -5.67
CA ILE A 63 9.58 0.01 -5.66
C ILE A 63 10.26 -0.38 -4.35
N LEU A 64 11.57 -0.62 -4.41
CA LEU A 64 12.39 -0.83 -3.22
C LEU A 64 13.76 -0.19 -3.38
N SER A 65 14.35 0.23 -2.27
CA SER A 65 15.71 0.77 -2.21
C SER A 65 16.64 -0.19 -1.45
N PRO A 66 17.54 -0.92 -2.14
CA PRO A 66 18.55 -1.75 -1.46
C PRO A 66 19.65 -0.92 -0.80
N SER A 67 19.82 0.32 -1.26
CA SER A 67 20.76 1.30 -0.72
C SER A 67 20.36 2.69 -1.21
N PRO A 68 20.83 3.78 -0.56
CA PRO A 68 20.48 5.15 -0.94
C PRO A 68 20.85 5.60 -2.36
N SER A 69 21.50 4.77 -3.16
CA SER A 69 21.90 5.06 -4.56
C SER A 69 21.31 4.08 -5.58
N HIS A 70 20.56 3.07 -5.12
CA HIS A 70 20.01 2.01 -5.96
C HIS A 70 18.51 1.91 -5.73
N LEU A 71 17.76 1.74 -6.82
CA LEU A 71 16.33 1.44 -6.80
C LEU A 71 16.05 0.24 -7.69
N ILE A 72 15.11 -0.59 -7.27
CA ILE A 72 14.53 -1.64 -8.07
C ILE A 72 13.04 -1.36 -8.15
N ALA A 73 12.50 -1.30 -9.35
CA ALA A 73 11.10 -1.03 -9.59
C ALA A 73 10.47 -2.12 -10.46
N GLY A 74 9.22 -2.46 -10.16
CA GLY A 74 8.37 -3.39 -10.91
C GLY A 74 7.16 -2.68 -11.49
N SER A 75 6.69 -3.17 -12.65
CA SER A 75 5.58 -2.57 -13.39
C SER A 75 4.43 -3.54 -13.63
N SER A 76 3.27 -3.00 -13.96
CA SER A 76 2.08 -3.78 -14.38
C SER A 76 2.27 -4.59 -15.66
N THR A 77 3.33 -4.36 -16.43
CA THR A 77 3.65 -5.13 -17.64
C THR A 77 4.62 -6.30 -17.37
N GLY A 78 5.01 -6.52 -16.11
CA GLY A 78 5.94 -7.58 -15.74
C GLY A 78 7.43 -7.18 -15.86
N GLU A 79 7.71 -5.93 -16.24
CA GLU A 79 9.08 -5.43 -16.38
C GLU A 79 9.68 -5.06 -15.02
N ILE A 80 10.96 -5.39 -14.83
CA ILE A 80 11.75 -4.98 -13.66
C ILE A 80 12.94 -4.15 -14.13
N VAL A 81 13.14 -3.00 -13.50
CA VAL A 81 14.23 -2.07 -13.85
C VAL A 81 15.09 -1.82 -12.62
N PHE A 82 16.41 -1.83 -12.85
CA PHE A 82 17.42 -1.42 -11.89
C PHE A 82 17.88 -0.02 -12.23
N ILE A 83 17.80 0.88 -11.25
CA ILE A 83 18.09 2.29 -11.41
C ILE A 83 19.21 2.65 -10.44
N ASN A 84 20.34 3.04 -11.00
CA ASN A 84 21.45 3.61 -10.24
C ASN A 84 21.41 5.12 -10.37
N HIS A 85 21.41 5.81 -9.24
CA HIS A 85 21.42 7.27 -9.19
C HIS A 85 22.56 7.75 -8.29
N SER A 86 23.11 8.92 -8.61
CA SER A 86 24.10 9.56 -7.74
C SER A 86 23.42 10.03 -6.45
N SER A 87 23.83 9.49 -5.30
CA SER A 87 23.47 10.08 -4.00
C SER A 87 24.03 11.51 -3.93
N PRO A 88 23.27 12.51 -3.45
CA PRO A 88 23.77 13.86 -3.29
C PRO A 88 24.88 13.83 -2.25
N THR A 89 26.10 14.15 -2.67
CA THR A 89 27.26 14.29 -1.78
C THR A 89 27.32 15.68 -1.12
N SER A 90 26.41 16.60 -1.48
CA SER A 90 26.32 17.94 -0.92
C SER A 90 24.86 18.44 -0.92
N PRO A 91 24.39 19.11 0.16
CA PRO A 91 23.04 19.67 0.24
C PRO A 91 22.74 20.77 -0.79
N GLN A 92 23.78 21.35 -1.44
CA GLN A 92 23.63 22.47 -2.38
C GLN A 92 23.48 22.08 -3.85
N THR A 93 23.61 20.79 -4.20
CA THR A 93 23.40 20.28 -5.57
C THR A 93 22.53 19.04 -5.51
N GLN A 94 21.24 19.25 -5.27
CA GLN A 94 20.20 18.22 -5.33
C GLN A 94 19.81 17.94 -6.79
N SER A 95 20.75 17.49 -7.62
CA SER A 95 20.41 16.98 -8.96
C SER A 95 20.83 15.54 -9.06
N PHE A 96 19.86 14.63 -9.01
CA PHE A 96 20.11 13.20 -9.19
C PHE A 96 20.14 12.92 -10.70
N THR A 97 21.31 12.59 -11.22
CA THR A 97 21.44 12.07 -12.59
C THR A 97 21.37 10.55 -12.49
N ALA A 98 20.40 9.93 -13.16
CA ALA A 98 20.38 8.48 -13.31
C ALA A 98 21.60 8.06 -14.16
N THR A 99 22.58 7.44 -13.51
CA THR A 99 23.87 7.11 -14.13
C THR A 99 23.77 5.84 -14.96
N SER A 100 22.83 4.95 -14.63
CA SER A 100 22.57 3.73 -15.39
C SER A 100 21.15 3.23 -15.14
N LEU A 101 20.42 2.99 -16.24
CA LEU A 101 19.16 2.27 -16.25
C LEU A 101 19.43 0.90 -16.88
N GLN A 102 19.34 -0.16 -16.09
CA GLN A 102 19.29 -1.52 -16.64
C GLN A 102 17.84 -1.97 -16.66
N LYS A 103 17.24 -1.91 -17.85
CA LYS A 103 15.90 -2.43 -18.09
C LYS A 103 15.97 -3.89 -18.46
N LYS A 104 15.26 -4.72 -17.70
CA LYS A 104 15.04 -6.12 -18.07
C LYS A 104 13.56 -6.34 -18.32
N THR A 105 13.21 -6.29 -19.59
CA THR A 105 11.87 -6.66 -20.06
C THR A 105 11.79 -8.18 -20.08
N GLN A 106 11.06 -8.75 -19.13
CA GLN A 106 10.76 -10.17 -19.10
C GLN A 106 9.25 -10.35 -19.20
N THR A 107 8.81 -11.38 -19.91
CA THR A 107 7.39 -11.64 -20.18
C THR A 107 6.74 -12.33 -18.99
N TYR A 108 6.66 -11.65 -17.85
CA TYR A 108 5.88 -12.09 -16.71
C TYR A 108 4.56 -11.31 -16.65
N PRO A 109 3.54 -11.82 -15.95
CA PRO A 109 2.40 -11.01 -15.53
C PRO A 109 2.87 -9.79 -14.71
N GLY A 110 1.99 -8.81 -14.50
CA GLY A 110 2.30 -7.59 -13.77
C GLY A 110 2.92 -7.89 -12.41
N ILE A 111 4.01 -7.19 -12.07
CA ILE A 111 4.69 -7.37 -10.80
C ILE A 111 3.99 -6.50 -9.75
N SER A 112 3.29 -7.14 -8.83
CA SER A 112 2.54 -6.48 -7.76
C SER A 112 3.42 -6.18 -6.54
N SER A 113 4.40 -7.04 -6.23
CA SER A 113 5.24 -6.89 -5.04
C SER A 113 6.69 -7.35 -5.25
N LEU A 114 7.60 -6.69 -4.54
CA LEU A 114 9.04 -6.98 -4.54
C LEU A 114 9.57 -7.07 -3.10
N LEU A 115 10.53 -7.97 -2.87
CA LEU A 115 11.23 -8.05 -1.60
C LEU A 115 12.68 -8.53 -1.78
N ILE A 116 13.62 -7.82 -1.15
CA ILE A 116 14.94 -8.37 -0.82
C ILE A 116 14.86 -8.89 0.62
N PRO A 117 14.93 -10.21 0.84
CA PRO A 117 14.83 -10.76 2.18
C PRO A 117 16.09 -10.40 2.99
N PRO A 118 15.97 -10.16 4.32
CA PRO A 118 17.13 -9.85 5.17
C PRO A 118 18.18 -10.96 5.16
N SER A 119 17.76 -12.22 4.97
CA SER A 119 18.64 -13.37 4.84
C SER A 119 18.07 -14.41 3.86
N PRO A 120 18.77 -14.76 2.76
CA PRO A 120 19.98 -14.13 2.24
C PRO A 120 19.67 -12.87 1.39
N PRO A 121 20.43 -11.76 1.52
CA PRO A 121 20.21 -10.52 0.76
C PRO A 121 20.61 -10.63 -0.72
N SER A 122 21.11 -11.79 -1.15
CA SER A 122 21.46 -12.10 -2.54
C SER A 122 20.28 -12.64 -3.35
N LEU A 123 19.05 -12.48 -2.87
CA LEU A 123 17.83 -12.90 -3.54
C LEU A 123 16.90 -11.70 -3.73
N LEU A 124 16.13 -11.76 -4.82
CA LEU A 124 14.97 -10.92 -5.05
C LEU A 124 13.75 -11.81 -5.19
N LEU A 125 12.72 -11.56 -4.39
CA LEU A 125 11.40 -12.15 -4.54
C LEU A 125 10.52 -11.18 -5.33
N THR A 126 9.79 -11.73 -6.29
CA THR A 126 8.79 -11.00 -7.07
C THR A 126 7.46 -11.72 -6.93
N GLY A 127 6.41 -11.02 -6.55
CA GLY A 127 5.04 -11.48 -6.63
C GLY A 127 4.36 -10.86 -7.84
N ASP A 128 3.52 -11.63 -8.51
CA ASP A 128 2.78 -11.15 -9.68
C ASP A 128 1.26 -11.18 -9.46
N ASP A 129 0.54 -10.59 -10.42
CA ASP A 129 -0.93 -10.48 -10.42
C ASP A 129 -1.65 -11.84 -10.50
N THR A 130 -0.92 -12.93 -10.76
CA THR A 130 -1.47 -14.29 -10.86
C THR A 130 -1.15 -15.15 -9.63
N GLY A 131 -0.54 -14.55 -8.60
CA GLY A 131 -0.15 -15.27 -7.38
C GLY A 131 1.14 -16.06 -7.49
N VAL A 132 1.90 -15.87 -8.57
CA VAL A 132 3.16 -16.58 -8.76
C VAL A 132 4.30 -15.80 -8.13
N ILE A 133 4.98 -16.43 -7.17
CA ILE A 133 6.16 -15.91 -6.52
C ILE A 133 7.40 -16.47 -7.23
N ARG A 134 8.29 -15.61 -7.69
CA ARG A 134 9.57 -16.00 -8.31
C ARG A 134 10.74 -15.51 -7.48
N LEU A 135 11.74 -16.39 -7.33
CA LEU A 135 12.98 -16.09 -6.63
C LEU A 135 14.08 -15.95 -7.66
N PHE A 136 14.80 -14.84 -7.63
CA PHE A 136 15.92 -14.58 -8.52
C PHE A 136 17.20 -14.36 -7.71
N PRO A 137 18.34 -14.91 -8.16
CA PRO A 137 19.65 -14.46 -7.71
C PRO A 137 19.82 -12.98 -8.01
N LEU A 138 20.09 -12.21 -6.96
CA LEU A 138 20.29 -10.77 -7.01
C LEU A 138 21.79 -10.47 -6.96
N THR A 139 22.26 -9.73 -7.96
CA THR A 139 23.55 -9.04 -7.90
C THR A 139 23.29 -7.53 -7.82
N PRO A 140 24.23 -6.72 -7.32
CA PRO A 140 24.02 -5.27 -7.15
C PRO A 140 23.57 -4.54 -8.42
N THR A 141 23.94 -5.07 -9.59
CA THR A 141 23.70 -4.41 -10.88
C THR A 141 22.78 -5.19 -11.80
N SER A 142 22.38 -6.43 -11.45
CA SER A 142 21.64 -7.28 -12.39
C SER A 142 20.87 -8.40 -11.72
N LEU A 143 19.82 -8.84 -12.42
CA LEU A 143 19.02 -10.01 -12.10
C LEU A 143 19.35 -11.15 -13.07
N SER A 144 19.33 -12.40 -12.59
CA SER A 144 19.36 -13.59 -13.47
C SER A 144 18.20 -13.57 -14.47
N SER A 145 18.40 -14.10 -15.70
CA SER A 145 17.31 -14.25 -16.69
C SER A 145 16.40 -15.42 -16.39
N THR A 146 16.81 -16.33 -15.54
CA THR A 146 15.97 -17.44 -15.12
C THR A 146 15.77 -17.34 -13.61
N PRO A 147 14.53 -17.45 -13.12
CA PRO A 147 14.30 -17.56 -11.69
C PRO A 147 14.96 -18.85 -11.19
N LEU A 148 15.51 -18.79 -9.99
CA LEU A 148 15.99 -19.96 -9.27
C LEU A 148 14.82 -20.89 -8.90
N LEU A 149 13.68 -20.30 -8.56
CA LEU A 149 12.48 -21.02 -8.18
C LEU A 149 11.23 -20.23 -8.57
N THR A 150 10.20 -20.95 -8.99
CA THR A 150 8.85 -20.43 -9.25
C THR A 150 7.89 -21.17 -8.34
N LEU A 151 7.08 -20.42 -7.59
CA LEU A 151 6.15 -20.91 -6.59
C LEU A 151 4.74 -20.44 -6.96
N SER A 152 3.86 -21.37 -7.30
CA SER A 152 2.47 -21.11 -7.70
C SER A 152 1.52 -21.71 -6.66
N HIS A 153 1.54 -21.14 -5.46
CA HIS A 153 0.69 -21.57 -4.35
C HIS A 153 -0.55 -20.70 -4.18
N HIS A 154 -0.52 -19.46 -4.69
CA HIS A 154 -1.64 -18.54 -4.67
C HIS A 154 -2.37 -18.55 -6.01
N THR A 155 -3.63 -18.17 -5.99
CA THR A 155 -4.50 -18.10 -7.18
C THR A 155 -4.83 -16.67 -7.61
N ASP A 156 -4.41 -15.69 -6.82
CA ASP A 156 -4.62 -14.26 -7.08
C ASP A 156 -3.37 -13.46 -6.69
N TYR A 157 -3.35 -12.16 -6.99
CA TYR A 157 -2.19 -11.29 -6.85
C TYR A 157 -1.52 -11.38 -5.47
N ILE A 158 -0.19 -11.25 -5.45
CA ILE A 158 0.58 -11.14 -4.20
C ILE A 158 0.62 -9.67 -3.75
N SER A 159 -0.17 -9.31 -2.76
CA SER A 159 -0.27 -7.93 -2.27
C SER A 159 1.00 -7.45 -1.58
N LYS A 160 1.58 -8.26 -0.67
CA LYS A 160 2.76 -7.86 0.11
C LYS A 160 3.57 -9.06 0.59
N PHE A 161 4.89 -8.88 0.66
CA PHE A 161 5.78 -9.78 1.39
C PHE A 161 6.15 -9.20 2.75
N LEU A 162 6.09 -10.01 3.79
CA LEU A 162 6.53 -9.67 5.14
C LEU A 162 7.79 -10.46 5.48
N PRO A 163 8.98 -9.82 5.50
CA PRO A 163 10.22 -10.51 5.86
C PRO A 163 10.32 -10.74 7.38
N HIS A 164 10.80 -11.91 7.77
CA HIS A 164 11.19 -12.21 9.15
C HIS A 164 12.45 -13.08 9.20
N ASN A 165 13.60 -12.43 9.41
CA ASN A 165 14.92 -13.06 9.37
C ASN A 165 15.17 -13.76 8.03
N SER A 166 15.19 -15.10 8.03
CA SER A 166 15.35 -15.95 6.84
C SER A 166 14.04 -16.45 6.25
N ASN A 167 12.91 -16.10 6.87
CA ASN A 167 11.59 -16.49 6.44
C ASN A 167 10.86 -15.32 5.79
N VAL A 168 9.90 -15.65 4.94
CA VAL A 168 9.03 -14.69 4.28
C VAL A 168 7.60 -15.18 4.39
N ILE A 169 6.70 -14.25 4.69
CA ILE A 169 5.26 -14.47 4.59
C ILE A 169 4.79 -13.73 3.34
N ALA A 170 4.05 -14.39 2.46
CA ALA A 170 3.37 -13.73 1.36
C ALA A 170 1.89 -13.59 1.70
N LEU A 171 1.37 -12.39 1.51
CA LEU A 171 -0.05 -12.08 1.56
C LEU A 171 -0.59 -12.05 0.13
N SER A 172 -1.84 -12.47 -0.07
CA SER A 172 -2.45 -12.52 -1.39
C SER A 172 -3.90 -12.08 -1.34
N GLY A 173 -4.38 -11.58 -2.49
CA GLY A 173 -5.79 -11.33 -2.75
C GLY A 173 -6.65 -12.60 -2.67
N ASP A 174 -6.07 -13.80 -2.76
CA ASP A 174 -6.82 -15.06 -2.68
C ASP A 174 -7.30 -15.44 -1.26
N GLY A 175 -7.27 -14.50 -0.32
CA GLY A 175 -7.66 -14.69 1.07
C GLY A 175 -6.77 -15.65 1.85
N THR A 176 -5.53 -15.90 1.40
CA THR A 176 -4.58 -16.74 2.14
C THR A 176 -3.23 -16.08 2.40
N ILE A 177 -2.58 -16.57 3.45
CA ILE A 177 -1.16 -16.31 3.70
C ILE A 177 -0.35 -17.57 3.43
N SER A 178 0.85 -17.40 2.88
CA SER A 178 1.81 -18.49 2.73
C SER A 178 3.12 -18.16 3.41
N TYR A 179 3.78 -19.19 3.95
CA TYR A 179 4.99 -19.07 4.74
C TYR A 179 6.12 -19.86 4.11
N TYR A 180 7.26 -19.20 3.94
CA TYR A 180 8.46 -19.72 3.30
C TYR A 180 9.69 -19.58 4.19
N ASP A 181 10.56 -20.58 4.18
CA ASP A 181 11.90 -20.53 4.76
C ASP A 181 12.92 -20.64 3.63
N LEU A 182 13.59 -19.53 3.35
CA LEU A 182 14.50 -19.41 2.21
C LEU A 182 15.84 -20.14 2.41
N THR A 183 16.10 -20.65 3.61
CA THR A 183 17.31 -21.46 3.89
C THR A 183 17.18 -22.91 3.43
N ARG A 184 15.95 -23.35 3.18
CA ARG A 184 15.66 -24.74 2.80
C ARG A 184 15.64 -24.90 1.28
N PRO A 185 16.08 -26.06 0.75
CA PRO A 185 15.99 -26.35 -0.68
C PRO A 185 14.55 -26.33 -1.22
N SER A 186 13.56 -26.65 -0.36
CA SER A 186 12.14 -26.46 -0.62
C SER A 186 11.63 -25.37 0.33
N PRO A 187 11.49 -24.12 -0.15
CA PRO A 187 11.18 -23.00 0.74
C PRO A 187 9.79 -23.08 1.37
N PHE A 188 8.80 -23.59 0.63
CA PHE A 188 7.41 -23.66 1.09
C PHE A 188 7.26 -24.46 2.40
N ILE A 189 6.67 -23.84 3.41
CA ILE A 189 6.36 -24.47 4.70
C ILE A 189 4.88 -24.80 4.77
N LYS A 190 4.02 -23.78 4.62
CA LYS A 190 2.58 -23.88 4.87
C LYS A 190 1.82 -22.74 4.18
N ARG A 191 0.57 -22.98 3.83
CA ARG A 191 -0.46 -22.02 3.45
C ARG A 191 -1.60 -22.09 4.48
N SER A 192 -2.23 -20.95 4.79
CA SER A 192 -3.42 -20.92 5.65
C SER A 192 -4.63 -21.55 4.97
N ASP A 193 -5.67 -21.78 5.76
CA ASP A 193 -7.00 -22.00 5.21
C ASP A 193 -7.48 -20.72 4.51
N GLU A 194 -8.31 -20.90 3.48
CA GLU A 194 -8.93 -19.82 2.71
C GLU A 194 -9.84 -19.01 3.61
N GLN A 195 -9.71 -17.69 3.52
CA GLN A 195 -10.53 -16.73 4.23
C GLN A 195 -11.44 -16.03 3.22
N ASP A 196 -12.62 -15.60 3.67
CA ASP A 196 -13.63 -15.00 2.79
C ASP A 196 -13.27 -13.57 2.30
N ASP A 197 -12.06 -13.09 2.56
CA ASP A 197 -11.66 -11.69 2.36
C ASP A 197 -10.21 -11.58 1.90
N GLU A 198 -9.93 -10.62 1.03
CA GLU A 198 -8.61 -10.39 0.44
C GLU A 198 -7.64 -9.81 1.47
N PHE A 199 -6.34 -10.13 1.38
CA PHE A 199 -5.31 -9.47 2.19
C PHE A 199 -4.58 -8.40 1.39
N LEU A 200 -4.78 -7.14 1.77
CA LEU A 200 -4.29 -5.98 1.03
C LEU A 200 -2.99 -5.43 1.62
N SER A 201 -2.90 -5.44 2.95
CA SER A 201 -1.76 -4.89 3.68
C SER A 201 -1.36 -5.76 4.86
N GLY A 202 -0.19 -5.51 5.44
CA GLY A 202 0.18 -6.20 6.67
C GLY A 202 1.56 -5.84 7.22
N CYS A 203 1.79 -6.28 8.45
CA CYS A 203 3.07 -6.15 9.15
C CYS A 203 3.25 -7.20 10.26
N ILE A 204 4.47 -7.29 10.80
CA ILE A 204 4.85 -8.23 11.87
C ILE A 204 5.12 -7.46 13.17
N ILE A 205 4.42 -7.81 14.26
CA ILE A 205 4.50 -7.12 15.55
C ILE A 205 4.73 -8.10 16.73
N LYS A 206 4.77 -7.57 17.96
CA LYS A 206 4.98 -8.31 19.23
C LYS A 206 6.24 -9.17 19.22
N SER A 207 7.37 -8.61 18.78
CA SER A 207 8.66 -9.29 18.62
C SER A 207 8.51 -10.55 17.75
N SER A 208 7.84 -10.39 16.62
CA SER A 208 7.59 -11.43 15.63
C SER A 208 6.72 -12.59 16.11
N LYS A 209 5.85 -12.34 17.09
CA LYS A 209 4.87 -13.33 17.56
C LYS A 209 3.53 -13.19 16.88
N LYS A 210 3.26 -12.05 16.25
CA LYS A 210 1.99 -11.75 15.61
C LYS A 210 2.21 -11.18 14.22
N VAL A 211 1.29 -11.52 13.32
CA VAL A 211 1.18 -10.91 12.00
C VAL A 211 -0.20 -10.28 11.90
N ILE A 212 -0.27 -9.06 11.40
CA ILE A 212 -1.52 -8.37 11.17
C ILE A 212 -1.68 -8.22 9.67
N THR A 213 -2.88 -8.51 9.17
CA THR A 213 -3.27 -8.28 7.78
C THR A 213 -4.48 -7.37 7.72
N GLY A 214 -4.42 -6.33 6.88
CA GLY A 214 -5.58 -5.51 6.53
C GLY A 214 -6.33 -6.15 5.37
N THR A 215 -7.65 -6.02 5.38
CA THR A 215 -8.54 -6.72 4.46
C THR A 215 -9.44 -5.78 3.67
N GLN A 216 -10.11 -6.30 2.63
CA GLN A 216 -11.04 -5.52 1.81
C GLN A 216 -12.29 -5.11 2.58
N SER A 217 -12.76 -5.91 3.55
CA SER A 217 -13.92 -5.55 4.38
C SER A 217 -13.63 -4.60 5.55
N GLY A 218 -12.38 -4.11 5.68
CA GLY A 218 -11.99 -3.25 6.80
C GLY A 218 -11.64 -3.99 8.09
N VAL A 219 -11.54 -5.31 8.05
CA VAL A 219 -11.16 -6.11 9.22
C VAL A 219 -9.64 -6.26 9.30
N LEU A 220 -9.05 -6.01 10.47
CA LEU A 220 -7.67 -6.40 10.73
C LEU A 220 -7.65 -7.84 11.24
N SER A 221 -7.04 -8.73 10.48
CA SER A 221 -6.89 -10.14 10.86
C SER A 221 -5.54 -10.35 11.55
N ILE A 222 -5.55 -10.96 12.74
CA ILE A 222 -4.37 -11.15 13.57
C ILE A 222 -4.03 -12.64 13.63
N TRP A 223 -2.81 -12.96 13.23
CA TRP A 223 -2.28 -14.31 13.16
C TRP A 223 -1.22 -14.54 14.23
N GLY A 224 -1.19 -15.75 14.78
CA GLY A 224 -0.07 -16.20 15.60
C GLY A 224 1.10 -16.61 14.71
N TYR A 225 2.28 -16.04 14.93
CA TYR A 225 3.47 -16.44 14.16
C TYR A 225 3.78 -17.93 14.42
N GLY A 226 3.93 -18.69 13.34
CA GLY A 226 4.11 -20.15 13.39
C GLY A 226 2.80 -20.94 13.50
N LYS A 227 1.65 -20.27 13.62
CA LYS A 227 0.31 -20.87 13.64
C LYS A 227 -0.50 -20.45 12.42
N TRP A 228 0.02 -20.83 11.25
CA TRP A 228 -0.55 -20.48 9.94
C TRP A 228 -1.73 -21.37 9.54
N GLY A 229 -2.54 -21.83 10.49
CA GLY A 229 -3.75 -22.59 10.17
C GLY A 229 -4.88 -21.64 9.86
N ASP A 230 -5.20 -20.80 10.84
CA ASP A 230 -6.34 -19.90 10.83
C ASP A 230 -6.01 -18.64 11.65
N ILE A 231 -6.88 -17.63 11.54
CA ILE A 231 -6.79 -16.35 12.23
C ILE A 231 -7.00 -16.55 13.74
N GLU A 232 -6.14 -15.93 14.56
CA GLU A 232 -6.27 -16.01 16.02
C GLU A 232 -7.25 -14.98 16.58
N ASN A 233 -7.33 -13.79 15.95
CA ASN A 233 -8.22 -12.72 16.37
C ASN A 233 -8.57 -11.80 15.20
N ARG A 234 -9.70 -11.10 15.28
CA ARG A 234 -10.15 -10.10 14.31
C ARG A 234 -10.44 -8.80 15.05
N LEU A 235 -9.95 -7.69 14.51
CA LEU A 235 -10.23 -6.35 15.00
C LEU A 235 -11.05 -5.62 13.93
N THR A 236 -12.29 -5.31 14.27
CA THR A 236 -13.24 -4.58 13.42
C THR A 236 -13.26 -3.11 13.81
N GLY A 237 -13.67 -2.23 12.91
CA GLY A 237 -13.83 -0.80 13.21
C GLY A 237 -13.54 0.13 12.05
N HIS A 238 -12.79 -0.32 11.04
CA HIS A 238 -12.66 0.42 9.78
C HIS A 238 -13.95 0.22 8.97
N PRO A 239 -14.56 1.30 8.43
CA PRO A 239 -15.79 1.20 7.65
C PRO A 239 -15.54 0.67 6.22
N GLU A 240 -14.32 0.84 5.72
CA GLU A 240 -13.89 0.42 4.38
C GLU A 240 -12.55 -0.34 4.45
N SER A 241 -12.04 -0.79 3.30
CA SER A 241 -10.83 -1.62 3.19
C SER A 241 -9.62 -1.01 3.89
N VAL A 242 -8.67 -1.86 4.30
CA VAL A 242 -7.39 -1.45 4.89
C VAL A 242 -6.25 -1.75 3.92
N ASP A 243 -6.05 -0.82 3.00
CA ASP A 243 -5.11 -0.88 1.89
C ASP A 243 -3.66 -0.62 2.31
N ALA A 244 -3.47 0.12 3.40
CA ALA A 244 -2.14 0.50 3.89
C ALA A 244 -1.92 0.09 5.34
N MET A 245 -0.71 -0.40 5.64
CA MET A 245 -0.31 -0.70 7.02
C MET A 245 1.19 -0.59 7.22
N VAL A 246 1.58 0.12 8.29
CA VAL A 246 2.96 0.20 8.76
C VAL A 246 3.02 0.03 10.28
N LYS A 247 4.04 -0.70 10.74
CA LYS A 247 4.32 -0.85 12.16
C LYS A 247 4.95 0.43 12.71
N VAL A 248 4.39 0.96 13.80
CA VAL A 248 4.98 2.03 14.61
C VAL A 248 5.89 1.40 15.65
N ASP A 249 5.33 0.63 16.56
CA ASP A 249 6.05 -0.07 17.62
C ASP A 249 5.59 -1.54 17.72
N GLU A 250 5.93 -2.26 18.80
CA GLU A 250 5.56 -3.67 18.95
C GLU A 250 4.07 -3.92 19.25
N ASN A 251 3.33 -2.88 19.56
CA ASN A 251 1.94 -2.85 19.98
C ASN A 251 1.08 -1.96 19.08
N THR A 252 1.66 -0.99 18.38
CA THR A 252 0.92 0.02 17.62
C THR A 252 1.23 -0.06 16.12
N VAL A 253 0.19 0.08 15.32
CA VAL A 253 0.27 0.15 13.85
C VAL A 253 -0.47 1.38 13.34
N LEU A 254 0.00 1.94 12.23
CA LEU A 254 -0.80 2.83 11.41
C LEU A 254 -1.49 2.03 10.32
N THR A 255 -2.75 2.37 10.07
CA THR A 255 -3.56 1.79 9.00
C THR A 255 -4.14 2.91 8.15
N GLY A 256 -4.02 2.80 6.83
CA GLY A 256 -4.73 3.66 5.89
C GLY A 256 -5.87 2.88 5.26
N SER A 257 -7.00 3.54 5.09
CA SER A 257 -8.23 2.92 4.58
C SER A 257 -8.73 3.64 3.34
N SER A 258 -9.56 2.94 2.55
CA SER A 258 -10.24 3.53 1.39
C SER A 258 -11.15 4.72 1.75
N ASP A 259 -11.56 4.84 3.02
CA ASP A 259 -12.29 6.01 3.53
C ASP A 259 -11.43 7.29 3.66
N GLY A 260 -10.16 7.20 3.30
CA GLY A 260 -9.21 8.30 3.32
C GLY A 260 -8.63 8.62 4.69
N LEU A 261 -8.96 7.88 5.75
CA LEU A 261 -8.43 8.13 7.09
C LEU A 261 -7.21 7.25 7.39
N ILE A 262 -6.22 7.88 8.04
CA ILE A 262 -5.06 7.21 8.61
C ILE A 262 -5.27 7.07 10.10
N ARG A 263 -5.24 5.84 10.59
CA ARG A 263 -5.67 5.46 11.92
C ARG A 263 -4.52 4.89 12.72
N VAL A 264 -4.47 5.21 14.01
CA VAL A 264 -3.53 4.66 14.99
C VAL A 264 -4.23 3.55 15.76
N VAL A 265 -3.74 2.33 15.63
CA VAL A 265 -4.38 1.14 16.21
C VAL A 265 -3.40 0.41 17.12
N GLN A 266 -3.79 0.21 18.37
CA GLN A 266 -3.09 -0.64 19.32
C GLN A 266 -3.63 -2.07 19.22
N VAL A 267 -2.72 -3.05 19.23
CA VAL A 267 -3.03 -4.47 19.18
C VAL A 267 -2.51 -5.14 20.45
N GLY A 268 -3.40 -5.77 21.20
CA GLY A 268 -3.14 -6.42 22.49
C GLY A 268 -2.66 -5.46 23.60
N PRO A 269 -3.57 -4.72 24.29
CA PRO A 269 -5.03 -4.72 24.13
C PRO A 269 -5.48 -4.03 22.83
N ASP A 270 -6.57 -4.52 22.26
CA ASP A 270 -7.08 -4.05 20.97
C ASP A 270 -7.84 -2.74 21.16
N LYS A 271 -7.28 -1.63 20.67
CA LYS A 271 -7.85 -0.29 20.82
C LYS A 271 -7.61 0.57 19.59
N PHE A 272 -8.63 1.35 19.24
CA PHE A 272 -8.47 2.50 18.38
C PHE A 272 -7.94 3.67 19.21
N LEU A 273 -6.72 4.14 18.92
CA LEU A 273 -6.10 5.23 19.69
C LEU A 273 -6.45 6.62 19.12
N GLY A 274 -6.76 6.70 17.83
CA GLY A 274 -7.12 7.96 17.18
C GLY A 274 -6.85 7.97 15.68
N VAL A 275 -7.09 9.12 15.06
CA VAL A 275 -6.80 9.39 13.65
C VAL A 275 -5.51 10.21 13.59
N LEU A 276 -4.53 9.75 12.81
CA LEU A 276 -3.32 10.49 12.52
C LEU A 276 -3.60 11.67 11.57
N GLY A 277 -4.41 11.41 10.54
CA GLY A 277 -4.80 12.40 9.56
C GLY A 277 -5.67 11.80 8.48
N ASN A 278 -5.89 12.53 7.39
CA ASN A 278 -6.74 12.11 6.28
C ASN A 278 -6.18 12.51 4.92
N HIS A 279 -6.74 11.91 3.88
CA HIS A 279 -6.62 12.28 2.48
C HIS A 279 -7.96 12.75 1.92
N GLU A 280 -8.71 13.56 2.67
CA GLU A 280 -9.94 14.23 2.18
C GLU A 280 -10.97 13.25 1.56
N GLY A 281 -11.06 12.02 2.10
CA GLY A 281 -11.97 10.97 1.60
C GLY A 281 -11.43 10.12 0.44
N TRP A 282 -10.23 10.40 -0.07
CA TRP A 282 -9.57 9.61 -1.10
C TRP A 282 -8.80 8.41 -0.51
N SER A 283 -8.89 7.24 -1.14
CA SER A 283 -8.26 6.00 -0.67
C SER A 283 -6.78 6.16 -0.32
N VAL A 284 -6.39 5.71 0.87
CA VAL A 284 -4.97 5.70 1.30
C VAL A 284 -4.29 4.42 0.80
N GLU A 285 -3.65 4.52 -0.37
CA GLU A 285 -2.99 3.41 -1.06
C GLU A 285 -1.73 2.89 -0.34
N GLY A 286 -1.11 3.72 0.51
CA GLY A 286 0.05 3.25 1.24
C GLY A 286 0.58 4.20 2.29
N ILE A 287 1.33 3.61 3.22
CA ILE A 287 2.01 4.31 4.30
C ILE A 287 3.40 3.67 4.46
N GLU A 288 4.41 4.53 4.59
CA GLU A 288 5.78 4.12 4.85
C GLU A 288 6.45 5.09 5.83
N ARG A 289 7.53 4.64 6.46
CA ARG A 289 8.26 5.43 7.44
C ARG A 289 9.75 5.42 7.15
N SER A 290 10.43 6.49 7.55
CA SER A 290 11.89 6.54 7.57
C SER A 290 12.48 5.50 8.53
N GLU A 291 13.77 5.19 8.35
CA GLU A 291 14.47 4.22 9.20
C GLU A 291 14.58 4.70 10.65
N ASP A 292 14.70 6.02 10.85
CA ASP A 292 14.73 6.66 12.17
C ASP A 292 13.34 6.98 12.75
N PHE A 293 12.26 6.61 12.04
CA PHE A 293 10.86 6.84 12.42
C PHE A 293 10.45 8.30 12.61
N ARG A 294 11.30 9.28 12.26
CA ARG A 294 10.95 10.70 12.39
C ARG A 294 9.97 11.17 11.33
N THR A 295 9.93 10.48 10.21
CA THR A 295 9.11 10.86 9.07
C THR A 295 8.21 9.70 8.69
N VAL A 296 6.91 9.95 8.61
CA VAL A 296 5.94 9.02 8.03
C VAL A 296 5.35 9.66 6.78
N CYS A 297 5.31 8.92 5.67
CA CYS A 297 4.64 9.34 4.46
C CYS A 297 3.39 8.49 4.24
N SER A 298 2.30 9.13 3.84
CA SER A 298 1.11 8.46 3.31
C SER A 298 0.82 9.00 1.92
N TRP A 299 0.28 8.16 1.05
CA TRP A 299 -0.08 8.55 -0.32
C TRP A 299 -1.44 7.99 -0.73
N SER A 300 -2.10 8.69 -1.63
CA SER A 300 -3.50 8.45 -1.97
C SER A 300 -3.80 8.76 -3.43
N HIS A 301 -5.03 8.44 -3.84
CA HIS A 301 -5.62 8.77 -5.13
C HIS A 301 -5.78 10.27 -5.38
N ASP A 302 -5.70 11.11 -4.34
CA ASP A 302 -5.66 12.57 -4.45
C ASP A 302 -4.36 13.13 -5.04
N GLU A 303 -3.47 12.26 -5.53
CA GLU A 303 -2.16 12.59 -6.09
C GLU A 303 -1.20 13.26 -5.10
N LYS A 304 -1.53 13.23 -3.80
CA LYS A 304 -0.73 13.84 -2.73
C LYS A 304 0.02 12.78 -1.93
N VAL A 305 1.24 13.15 -1.52
CA VAL A 305 1.97 12.50 -0.43
C VAL A 305 1.92 13.42 0.78
N ARG A 306 1.30 13.00 1.87
CA ARG A 306 1.31 13.74 3.14
C ARG A 306 2.44 13.23 4.01
N VAL A 307 3.17 14.16 4.63
CA VAL A 307 4.34 13.88 5.48
C VAL A 307 4.00 14.25 6.91
N TRP A 308 4.14 13.29 7.82
CA TRP A 308 3.78 13.40 9.23
C TRP A 308 5.02 13.30 10.12
N ASP A 309 5.03 14.04 11.22
CA ASP A 309 6.09 13.94 12.23
C ASP A 309 5.91 12.66 13.06
N GLY A 310 6.69 11.63 12.75
CA GLY A 310 6.59 10.33 13.42
C GLY A 310 7.10 10.34 14.87
N THR A 311 7.77 11.39 15.33
CA THR A 311 8.29 11.44 16.72
C THR A 311 7.16 11.43 17.75
N LEU A 312 6.04 12.10 17.43
CA LEU A 312 4.85 12.20 18.27
C LEU A 312 4.07 10.88 18.37
N LEU A 313 4.41 9.86 17.57
CA LEU A 313 3.85 8.51 17.68
C LEU A 313 4.65 7.61 18.63
N MET A 314 5.83 8.07 19.08
CA MET A 314 6.77 7.29 19.90
C MET A 314 6.88 7.82 21.33
N ASP A 315 6.34 8.98 21.63
CA ASP A 315 6.42 9.57 22.96
C ASP A 315 5.50 8.82 23.93
N ASP A 316 6.11 7.92 24.71
CA ASP A 316 5.55 7.10 25.79
C ASP A 316 5.11 7.92 27.02
N ASP A 317 4.66 9.17 26.87
CA ASP A 317 4.19 9.92 28.03
C ASP A 317 2.84 9.36 28.49
N ASP A 318 2.90 8.67 29.64
CA ASP A 318 1.85 8.11 30.50
C ASP A 318 0.79 9.15 30.96
N GLU A 319 0.43 10.13 30.15
CA GLU A 319 -0.75 10.95 30.40
C GLU A 319 -1.98 10.17 29.90
N GLU A 320 -2.93 9.92 30.80
CA GLU A 320 -4.26 9.42 30.46
C GLU A 320 -4.81 10.27 29.31
N GLY A 321 -4.72 9.73 28.09
CA GLY A 321 -5.08 10.46 26.88
C GLY A 321 -6.51 10.97 27.01
N GLU A 322 -6.69 12.28 26.82
CA GLU A 322 -8.01 12.85 26.59
C GLU A 322 -8.67 12.04 25.46
N GLU A 323 -9.89 11.55 25.68
CA GLU A 323 -10.70 10.96 24.60
C GLU A 323 -10.79 12.00 23.48
N ILE A 324 -10.03 11.77 22.41
CA ILE A 324 -10.16 12.54 21.18
C ILE A 324 -11.59 12.29 20.70
N ASP A 325 -12.34 13.36 20.46
CA ASP A 325 -13.70 13.28 19.92
C ASP A 325 -13.62 12.80 18.46
N THR A 326 -13.49 11.49 18.30
CA THR A 326 -13.38 10.79 17.02
C THR A 326 -14.58 11.06 16.13
N MET A 327 -15.76 11.31 16.72
CA MET A 327 -16.94 11.71 15.95
C MET A 327 -16.78 13.07 15.29
N LYS A 328 -16.01 14.00 15.89
CA LYS A 328 -15.77 15.30 15.28
C LYS A 328 -14.88 15.19 14.04
N ILE A 329 -13.80 14.41 14.10
CA ILE A 329 -12.90 14.22 12.95
C ILE A 329 -13.59 13.43 11.83
N VAL A 330 -14.35 12.38 12.18
CA VAL A 330 -15.14 11.62 11.20
C VAL A 330 -16.20 12.52 10.55
N LYS A 331 -16.89 13.36 11.32
CA LYS A 331 -17.84 14.33 10.76
C LYS A 331 -17.19 15.38 9.87
N GLU A 332 -16.04 15.93 10.25
CA GLU A 332 -15.31 16.88 9.41
C GLU A 332 -14.84 16.22 8.09
N ALA A 333 -14.47 14.94 8.13
CA ALA A 333 -14.14 14.16 6.93
C ALA A 333 -15.36 13.82 6.08
N GLU A 334 -16.51 13.49 6.68
CA GLU A 334 -17.78 13.25 6.00
C GLU A 334 -18.38 14.54 5.40
N GLU A 335 -18.27 15.68 6.09
CA GLU A 335 -18.76 16.99 5.63
C GLU A 335 -17.92 17.51 4.45
N GLY A 336 -16.59 17.32 4.45
CA GLY A 336 -15.74 17.64 3.30
C GLY A 336 -16.07 16.81 2.05
N ARG A 337 -16.56 15.58 2.23
CA ARG A 337 -17.00 14.70 1.12
C ARG A 337 -18.26 15.22 0.44
N GLU A 338 -19.17 15.87 1.17
CA GLU A 338 -20.39 16.43 0.59
C GLU A 338 -20.11 17.70 -0.23
N GLU A 339 -19.15 18.54 0.18
CA GLU A 339 -18.80 19.78 -0.53
C GLU A 339 -18.11 19.53 -1.88
N GLU A 340 -17.24 18.52 -2.00
CA GLU A 340 -16.59 18.20 -3.30
C GLU A 340 -17.49 17.38 -4.24
N SER A 341 -18.52 16.71 -3.73
CA SER A 341 -19.51 16.00 -4.56
C SER A 341 -20.51 16.93 -5.26
N MET A 342 -20.49 18.24 -4.96
CA MET A 342 -21.42 19.23 -5.49
C MET A 342 -20.95 19.93 -6.78
N ASP A 343 -19.72 19.67 -7.26
CA ASP A 343 -19.14 20.35 -8.44
C ASP A 343 -18.99 19.48 -9.71
N ASP A 344 -19.52 18.25 -9.73
CA ASP A 344 -19.50 17.35 -10.92
C ASP A 344 -20.92 17.03 -11.47
N GLU A 345 -21.86 17.97 -11.37
CA GLU A 345 -23.06 17.96 -12.22
C GLU A 345 -22.91 19.05 -13.30
N ASP A 346 -22.33 18.68 -14.45
CA ASP A 346 -22.72 19.13 -15.81
C ASP A 346 -21.59 18.82 -16.80
N ASP A 347 -21.77 17.78 -17.64
CA ASP A 347 -21.67 17.84 -19.12
C ASP A 347 -21.67 16.42 -19.73
N TRP A 348 -22.86 15.79 -19.78
CA TRP A 348 -23.14 14.72 -20.75
C TRP A 348 -24.20 15.24 -21.72
N GLU A 349 -23.88 16.30 -22.47
CA GLU A 349 -24.66 16.72 -23.63
C GLU A 349 -24.58 15.67 -24.75
N ASP A 350 -25.72 15.04 -25.01
CA ASP A 350 -26.26 14.57 -26.30
C ASP A 350 -25.24 14.21 -27.39
N MET A 351 -24.81 12.94 -27.40
CA MET A 351 -24.45 12.27 -28.66
C MET A 351 -25.68 11.53 -29.20
N GLU A 352 -26.40 12.21 -30.10
CA GLU A 352 -27.38 11.60 -31.01
C GLU A 352 -26.65 10.60 -31.93
N ASP A 353 -26.65 9.32 -31.58
CA ASP A 353 -26.36 8.26 -32.55
C ASP A 353 -27.65 7.84 -33.26
N SER A 354 -27.70 8.18 -34.53
CA SER A 354 -28.65 7.70 -35.51
C SER A 354 -28.48 6.19 -35.72
N GLU A 355 -29.42 5.39 -35.23
CA GLU A 355 -29.60 4.01 -35.73
C GLU A 355 -31.03 3.79 -36.22
N GLU A 356 -31.08 3.22 -37.42
CA GLU A 356 -32.25 3.00 -38.25
C GLU A 356 -33.24 2.00 -37.62
N GLU A 357 -34.53 2.30 -37.82
CA GLU A 357 -35.66 1.49 -37.38
C GLU A 357 -35.66 0.05 -37.94
N SER A 358 -36.05 -0.92 -37.10
CA SER A 358 -37.07 -1.89 -37.49
C SER A 358 -37.81 -2.52 -36.28
N ASP A 359 -39.05 -2.04 -36.13
CA ASP A 359 -40.31 -2.67 -35.74
C ASP A 359 -40.32 -4.13 -35.19
N ASP A 360 -40.87 -4.32 -33.97
CA ASP A 360 -42.19 -4.94 -33.73
C ASP A 360 -42.32 -5.46 -32.27
N GLY A 361 -43.54 -5.36 -31.72
CA GLY A 361 -44.03 -6.34 -30.73
C GLY A 361 -44.17 -5.87 -29.27
N GLY A 362 -45.36 -5.38 -28.91
CA GLY A 362 -45.65 -4.79 -27.60
C GLY A 362 -45.78 -5.73 -26.38
N GLY A 363 -45.76 -5.10 -25.19
CA GLY A 363 -46.06 -5.73 -23.90
C GLY A 363 -46.34 -4.68 -22.81
N LYS A 364 -47.50 -4.80 -22.15
CA LYS A 364 -48.03 -3.90 -21.09
C LYS A 364 -47.27 -4.01 -19.75
N PRO A 365 -47.42 -3.02 -18.83
CA PRO A 365 -46.53 -2.85 -17.68
C PRO A 365 -46.85 -3.81 -16.53
N PHE A 366 -45.81 -4.29 -15.83
CA PHE A 366 -45.94 -5.07 -14.60
C PHE A 366 -45.61 -4.26 -13.35
N ALA A 367 -46.38 -4.53 -12.30
CA ALA A 367 -46.42 -3.82 -11.03
C ALA A 367 -45.26 -4.16 -10.07
N LYS A 368 -45.06 -3.26 -9.09
CA LYS A 368 -44.15 -3.35 -7.93
C LYS A 368 -44.12 -4.73 -7.27
N LEU A 369 -42.91 -5.23 -7.01
CA LEU A 369 -42.61 -6.23 -5.98
C LEU A 369 -41.65 -5.60 -4.97
N LYS A 370 -42.10 -5.47 -3.72
CA LYS A 370 -41.27 -5.14 -2.55
C LYS A 370 -40.50 -6.41 -2.16
N THR A 371 -39.22 -6.29 -1.84
CA THR A 371 -38.38 -7.36 -1.30
C THR A 371 -38.61 -7.51 0.22
N ASP A 372 -38.39 -8.72 0.73
CA ASP A 372 -38.78 -9.19 2.07
C ASP A 372 -37.95 -8.64 3.25
N GLU A 373 -37.20 -7.54 3.07
CA GLU A 373 -36.41 -6.91 4.14
C GLU A 373 -37.11 -5.73 4.84
N GLU A 374 -38.27 -5.27 4.36
CA GLU A 374 -39.02 -4.14 4.95
C GLU A 374 -40.11 -4.54 5.97
N LYS A 375 -40.05 -5.73 6.57
CA LYS A 375 -41.07 -6.20 7.55
C LYS A 375 -40.57 -6.47 8.97
N PHE A 376 -39.34 -6.07 9.31
CA PHE A 376 -38.75 -6.42 10.60
C PHE A 376 -38.80 -5.33 11.69
N PHE A 377 -39.22 -4.09 11.38
CA PHE A 377 -39.22 -2.97 12.34
C PHE A 377 -40.60 -2.34 12.60
N GLU A 378 -41.63 -3.16 12.81
CA GLU A 378 -42.94 -2.66 13.30
C GLU A 378 -43.43 -3.32 14.61
N ASP A 379 -42.67 -4.20 15.26
CA ASP A 379 -43.06 -4.82 16.54
C ASP A 379 -41.89 -4.97 17.55
N LEU A 380 -41.25 -3.85 17.92
CA LEU A 380 -40.41 -3.75 19.14
C LEU A 380 -40.54 -2.39 19.82
#